data_AF-A0A915NBJ1-F1
#
_entry.id   AF-A0A915NBJ1-F1
#
_cell.length_a   1.000
_cell.length_b   1.000
_cell.length_c   1.000
_cell.angle_alpha   90.00
_cell.angle_beta   90.00
_cell.angle_gamma   90.00
#
_symmetry.space_group_name_H-M   'P 1'
#
loop_
_entity.id
_entity.type
_entity.pdbx_description
1 polymer ?
#
loop_
_entity_poly.entity_id
_entity_poly.type
_entity_poly.pdbx_seq_one_letter_code
_entity_poly.pdbx_strand_id
1 'polypeptide(L)'
;SNLKLVLPGEEFRCLLGVDPAIKVEYKRANTSNEQFGFMTKKSLSTHEQAISLRNAKANQSVQITIREPVPKAVDDQVKVDLE
;
A
#
# COMPACT_ATOMS: atom_id res chain seq x y z
N SER A 1 -25.38 5.73 4.64
CA SER A 1 -24.50 6.24 5.71
C SER A 1 -25.12 5.88 7.05
N ASN A 2 -24.53 4.92 7.77
CA ASN A 2 -25.10 4.35 9.00
C ASN A 2 -24.34 4.95 10.20
N LEU A 3 -24.78 6.10 10.68
CA LEU A 3 -24.24 6.68 11.92
C LEU A 3 -24.91 5.99 13.10
N LYS A 4 -24.13 5.34 13.96
CA LYS A 4 -24.63 4.77 15.21
C LYS A 4 -25.17 5.91 16.08
N LEU A 5 -26.25 5.66 16.82
CA LEU A 5 -26.77 6.59 17.82
C LEU A 5 -25.68 6.85 18.87
N VAL A 6 -25.46 8.13 19.21
CA VAL A 6 -24.40 8.56 20.14
C VAL A 6 -25.06 9.36 21.27
N LEU A 7 -24.78 9.03 22.53
CA LEU A 7 -25.42 9.67 23.67
C LEU A 7 -24.81 11.05 23.99
N PRO A 8 -25.52 11.92 24.73
CA PRO A 8 -24.96 13.21 25.15
C PRO A 8 -23.66 13.03 25.93
N GLY A 9 -22.56 13.61 25.42
CA GLY A 9 -21.23 13.52 26.03
C GLY A 9 -20.32 12.43 25.44
N GLU A 10 -20.82 11.59 24.53
CA GLU A 10 -20.00 10.59 23.85
C GLU A 10 -19.41 11.13 22.54
N GLU A 11 -18.21 10.65 22.20
CA GLU A 11 -17.56 10.92 20.91
C GLU A 11 -17.71 9.71 19.98
N PHE A 12 -17.92 9.96 18.70
CA PHE A 12 -17.88 8.93 17.67
C PHE A 12 -16.88 9.28 16.57
N ARG A 13 -16.27 8.25 15.99
CA ARG A 13 -15.40 8.39 14.81
C ARG A 13 -16.12 7.81 13.60
N CYS A 14 -16.26 8.61 12.57
CA CYS A 14 -16.89 8.24 11.31
C CYS A 14 -15.91 8.54 10.17
N LEU A 15 -15.74 7.58 9.26
CA LEU A 15 -14.99 7.80 8.03
C LEU A 15 -15.88 8.60 7.08
N LEU A 16 -15.52 9.86 6.85
CA LEU A 16 -16.24 10.77 5.95
C LEU A 16 -15.89 10.56 4.47
N GLY A 17 -15.08 9.55 4.15
CA GLY A 17 -14.60 9.27 2.81
C GLY A 17 -13.31 10.01 2.45
N VAL A 18 -13.04 10.15 1.15
CA VAL A 18 -11.86 10.85 0.63
C VAL A 18 -12.09 12.36 0.74
N ASP A 19 -11.18 13.07 1.41
CA ASP A 19 -11.21 14.53 1.46
C ASP A 19 -11.04 15.10 0.04
N PRO A 20 -12.03 15.83 -0.51
CA PRO A 20 -11.99 16.29 -1.90
C PRO A 20 -10.86 17.29 -2.18
N ALA A 21 -10.28 17.91 -1.13
CA ALA A 21 -9.13 18.79 -1.26
C ALA A 21 -7.80 18.04 -1.28
N ILE A 22 -7.79 16.72 -1.05
CA ILE A 22 -6.60 15.88 -1.10
C ILE A 22 -6.62 15.05 -2.38
N LYS A 23 -5.70 15.36 -3.29
CA LYS A 23 -5.53 14.60 -4.53
C LYS A 23 -4.50 13.50 -4.31
N VAL A 24 -4.91 12.25 -4.57
CA VAL A 24 -4.04 11.07 -4.60
C VAL A 24 -3.88 10.63 -6.04
N GLU A 25 -2.65 10.44 -6.49
CA GLU A 25 -2.33 9.95 -7.83
C GLU A 25 -1.48 8.69 -7.72
N TYR A 26 -1.96 7.63 -8.36
CA TYR A 26 -1.25 6.35 -8.45
C TYR A 26 -0.56 6.30 -9.81
N LYS A 27 0.76 6.35 -9.81
CA LYS A 27 1.54 6.22 -11.06
C LYS A 27 1.54 4.76 -11.51
N ARG A 28 1.99 4.50 -12.73
CA ARG A 28 2.11 3.13 -13.24
C ARG A 28 3.11 2.34 -12.39
N ALA A 29 2.75 1.11 -12.04
CA ALA A 29 3.68 0.17 -11.42
C ALA A 29 4.80 -0.18 -12.41
N ASN A 30 6.03 -0.10 -11.96
CA ASN A 30 7.19 -0.62 -12.69
C ASN A 30 7.52 -2.00 -12.13
N THR A 31 7.79 -2.95 -13.00
CA THR A 31 8.25 -4.28 -12.60
C THR A 31 9.55 -4.58 -13.34
N SER A 32 10.63 -4.79 -12.61
CA SER A 32 11.88 -5.28 -13.16
C SER A 32 12.08 -6.74 -12.76
N ASN A 33 12.42 -7.57 -13.76
CA ASN A 33 12.73 -8.97 -13.56
C ASN A 33 14.20 -9.18 -13.89
N GLU A 34 14.97 -9.67 -12.94
CA GLU A 34 16.38 -9.97 -13.11
C GLU A 34 16.62 -11.46 -12.90
N GLN A 35 17.39 -12.08 -13.79
CA GLN A 35 17.80 -13.48 -13.67
C GLN A 35 19.30 -13.55 -13.42
N PHE A 36 19.72 -14.27 -12.38
CA PHE A 36 21.11 -14.40 -11.98
C PHE A 36 21.51 -15.87 -11.74
N GLY A 37 22.77 -16.20 -12.07
CA GLY A 37 23.40 -17.50 -11.80
C GLY A 37 23.59 -18.40 -13.02
N PHE A 38 24.75 -19.06 -13.12
CA PHE A 38 25.11 -19.96 -14.22
C PHE A 38 24.64 -21.41 -14.02
N MET A 39 24.50 -21.87 -12.76
CA MET A 39 24.13 -23.25 -12.41
C MET A 39 22.80 -23.34 -11.65
N THR A 40 22.45 -22.32 -10.87
CA THR A 40 21.15 -22.18 -10.18
C THR A 40 20.49 -20.90 -10.68
N LYS A 41 19.45 -21.01 -11.52
CA LYS A 41 18.69 -19.85 -12.01
C LYS A 41 17.91 -19.25 -10.84
N LYS A 42 18.35 -18.09 -10.33
CA LYS A 42 17.60 -17.27 -9.39
C LYS A 42 16.89 -16.16 -10.16
N SER A 43 15.60 -15.98 -9.92
CA SER A 43 14.83 -14.85 -10.47
C SER A 43 14.46 -13.88 -9.35
N LEU A 44 14.75 -12.61 -9.55
CA LEU A 44 14.35 -11.51 -8.68
C LEU A 44 13.33 -10.64 -9.43
N SER A 45 12.11 -10.52 -8.91
CA SER A 45 11.11 -9.57 -9.39
C SER A 45 11.00 -8.41 -8.40
N THR A 46 11.24 -7.19 -8.86
CA THR A 46 11.06 -5.96 -8.07
C THR A 46 9.86 -5.20 -8.59
N HIS A 47 8.89 -4.90 -7.71
CA HIS A 47 7.71 -4.11 -8.03
C HIS A 47 7.79 -2.74 -7.36
N GLU A 48 7.76 -1.68 -8.14
CA GLU A 48 7.80 -0.29 -7.67
C GLU A 48 6.51 0.43 -8.04
N GLN A 49 5.84 1.02 -7.05
CA GLN A 49 4.57 1.75 -7.22
C GLN A 49 4.68 3.14 -6.59
N ALA A 50 4.84 4.17 -7.42
CA ALA A 50 4.91 5.54 -6.94
C ALA A 50 3.50 6.12 -6.69
N ILE A 51 3.32 6.78 -5.54
CA ILE A 51 2.07 7.42 -5.13
C ILE A 51 2.35 8.89 -4.82
N SER A 52 1.68 9.82 -5.50
CA SER A 52 1.76 11.28 -5.25
C SER A 52 0.55 11.77 -4.46
N LEU A 53 0.81 12.59 -3.44
CA LEU A 53 -0.22 13.23 -2.61
C LEU A 53 -0.11 14.75 -2.74
N ARG A 54 -1.22 15.43 -2.97
CA ARG A 54 -1.29 16.90 -3.01
C ARG A 54 -2.42 17.42 -2.14
N ASN A 55 -2.08 18.28 -1.18
CA ASN A 55 -3.03 19.06 -0.39
C ASN A 55 -3.39 20.36 -1.12
N ALA A 56 -4.67 20.57 -1.44
CA ALA A 56 -5.19 21.78 -2.06
C ALA A 56 -5.73 22.80 -1.03
N LYS A 57 -5.68 22.51 0.27
CA LYS A 57 -6.08 23.44 1.32
C LYS A 57 -4.97 24.46 1.56
N ALA A 58 -5.23 25.72 1.21
CA ALA A 58 -4.21 26.78 1.24
C ALA A 58 -3.57 27.01 2.62
N ASN A 59 -4.37 26.94 3.69
CA ASN A 59 -3.94 27.34 5.05
C ASN A 59 -4.24 26.25 6.10
N GLN A 60 -4.40 24.99 5.70
CA GLN A 60 -4.70 23.90 6.62
C GLN A 60 -3.73 22.74 6.42
N SER A 61 -3.10 22.32 7.51
CA SER A 61 -2.36 21.07 7.54
C SER A 61 -3.33 19.89 7.55
N VAL A 62 -2.91 18.78 6.96
CA VAL A 62 -3.65 17.53 6.98
C VAL A 62 -2.78 16.42 7.53
N GLN A 63 -3.35 15.57 8.36
CA GLN A 63 -2.68 14.38 8.86
C GLN A 63 -2.99 13.23 7.91
N ILE A 64 -1.93 12.59 7.40
CA ILE A 64 -2.03 11.46 6.49
C ILE A 64 -1.46 10.22 7.19
N THR A 65 -2.17 9.10 7.07
CA THR A 65 -1.69 7.80 7.54
C THR A 65 -1.66 6.84 6.37
N ILE A 66 -0.47 6.37 6.04
CA ILE A 66 -0.26 5.35 5.01
C ILE A 66 -0.28 3.99 5.70
N ARG A 67 -1.04 3.04 5.14
CA ARG A 67 -1.10 1.66 5.61
C ARG A 67 -0.74 0.76 4.44
N GLU A 68 0.47 0.20 4.47
CA GLU A 68 0.93 -0.78 3.50
C GLU A 68 1.11 -2.16 4.17
N PRO A 69 0.81 -3.26 3.48
CA PRO A 69 1.16 -4.59 3.96
C PRO A 69 2.67 -4.79 3.87
N VAL A 70 3.28 -5.38 4.90
CA VAL A 70 4.69 -5.81 4.85
C VAL A 70 4.81 -6.99 3.88
N PRO A 71 5.61 -6.89 2.81
CA PRO A 71 5.84 -8.01 1.91
C PRO A 71 6.52 -9.15 2.66
N LYS A 72 5.95 -10.36 2.60
CA LYS A 72 6.63 -11.57 3.05
C LYS A 72 7.43 -12.12 1.87
N ALA A 73 8.73 -12.34 2.07
CA ALA A 73 9.55 -13.04 1.09
C ALA A 73 8.98 -14.45 0.87
N VAL A 74 8.78 -14.82 -0.40
CA VAL A 74 8.41 -16.17 -0.80
C VAL A 74 9.68 -16.83 -1.33
N ASP A 75 10.40 -17.52 -0.47
CA ASP A 75 11.53 -18.36 -0.89
C ASP A 75 10.98 -19.67 -1.47
N ASP A 76 10.78 -19.69 -2.79
CA ASP A 76 10.23 -20.83 -3.50
C ASP A 76 11.36 -21.83 -3.86
N GLN A 77 11.83 -22.61 -2.87
CA GLN A 77 12.72 -23.75 -3.11
C GLN A 77 11.96 -25.07 -2.87
N VAL A 78 11.49 -25.68 -3.95
CA VAL A 78 10.94 -27.04 -3.93
C VAL A 78 12.09 -28.03 -4.09
N LYS A 79 12.51 -28.67 -3.00
CA LYS A 79 13.43 -29.82 -3.03
C LYS A 79 12.61 -31.10 -3.22
N VAL A 80 12.73 -31.74 -4.37
CA VAL A 80 12.14 -33.05 -4.63
C VAL A 80 13.22 -34.09 -4.38
N ASP A 81 13.07 -34.86 -3.30
CA ASP A 81 13.85 -36.08 -3.09
C ASP A 81 13.06 -37.26 -3.69
N LEU A 82 13.66 -37.99 -4.64
CA LEU A 82 13.07 -39.20 -5.23
C LEU A 82 13.68 -40.41 -4.49
N GLU A 83 12.83 -41.24 -3.91
CA GLU A 83 13.19 -42.58 -3.40
C GLU A 83 13.30 -43.61 -4.54
#